data_AF-A0A1Q5F5U9-F1
#
_entry.id   AF-A0A1Q5F5U9-F1
#
_cell.length_a   1.000
_cell.length_b   1.000
_cell.length_c   1.000
_cell.angle_alpha   90.00
_cell.angle_beta   90.00
_cell.angle_gamma   90.00
#
_symmetry.space_group_name_H-M   'P 1'
#
loop_
_entity.id
_entity.type
_entity.pdbx_description
1 polymer ?
#
loop_
_entity_poly.entity_id
_entity_poly.type
_entity_poly.pdbx_seq_one_letter_code
_entity_poly.pdbx_strand_id
1 'polypeptide(L)'
;MRLTDVVRPGGAGRGRRESAFELEALLRQVVDEFGLSRPEQADGERWLLRSLAGRAVAGRMTPLEFARAVTERELRGVGEDEKALARLLNQYCWCCGGRWTPAEFVVREADVRAAAARVSAPVAGPGGAATGAGRQANCPGT
;
A
#
# COMPACT_ATOMS: atom_id res chain seq x y z
N MET A 1 44.26 -15.12 14.40
CA MET A 1 43.31 -14.85 13.31
C MET A 1 42.56 -13.59 13.65
N ARG A 2 42.83 -12.49 12.94
CA ARG A 2 42.16 -11.19 13.16
C ARG A 2 41.05 -11.05 12.12
N LEU A 3 39.80 -10.92 12.59
CA LEU A 3 38.67 -10.41 11.82
C LEU A 3 38.84 -8.90 11.69
N THR A 4 39.39 -8.45 10.57
CA THR A 4 39.24 -7.08 10.11
C THR A 4 38.92 -7.14 8.62
N ASP A 5 38.05 -6.22 8.19
CA ASP A 5 37.66 -5.93 6.81
C ASP A 5 36.43 -6.66 6.25
N VAL A 6 35.29 -6.47 6.92
CA VAL A 6 34.05 -6.19 6.20
C VAL A 6 33.40 -5.00 6.91
N VAL A 7 33.51 -3.80 6.36
CA VAL A 7 32.46 -2.74 6.36
C VAL A 7 32.95 -1.52 5.54
N ARG A 8 32.28 -1.34 4.39
CA ARG A 8 32.04 -0.12 3.58
C ARG A 8 33.21 0.53 2.82
N PRO A 9 32.96 1.03 1.58
CA PRO A 9 32.28 2.32 1.41
C PRO A 9 31.30 2.41 0.22
N GLY A 10 30.15 3.09 0.35
CA GLY A 10 29.83 4.22 -0.54
C GLY A 10 28.90 3.81 -1.70
N GLY A 11 27.83 4.51 -2.06
CA GLY A 11 27.39 5.84 -1.69
C GLY A 11 25.89 5.99 -1.85
N ALA A 12 25.41 7.10 -1.30
CA ALA A 12 24.04 7.58 -1.41
C ALA A 12 23.54 7.47 -2.85
N GLY A 13 22.40 6.78 -3.03
CA GLY A 13 21.69 6.65 -4.29
C GLY A 13 21.33 8.02 -4.85
N ARG A 14 22.19 8.53 -5.73
CA ARG A 14 21.90 9.72 -6.55
C ARG A 14 21.01 9.28 -7.71
N GLY A 15 19.70 9.45 -7.53
CA GLY A 15 18.75 9.84 -8.59
C GLY A 15 18.64 9.01 -9.88
N ARG A 16 19.25 7.82 -9.97
CA ARG A 16 19.08 6.90 -11.10
C ARG A 16 18.10 5.81 -10.66
N ARG A 17 17.07 5.55 -11.48
CA ARG A 17 16.09 4.49 -11.22
C ARG A 17 16.83 3.16 -11.11
N GLU A 18 17.04 2.68 -9.89
CA GLU A 18 17.58 1.35 -9.61
C GLU A 18 16.64 0.31 -10.20
N SER A 19 17.20 -0.77 -10.76
CA SER A 19 16.36 -1.81 -11.33
C SER A 19 15.61 -2.54 -10.21
N ALA A 20 14.35 -2.90 -10.45
CA ALA A 20 13.55 -3.61 -9.44
C ALA A 20 14.23 -4.90 -8.95
N PHE A 21 15.00 -5.55 -9.83
CA PHE A 21 15.76 -6.75 -9.52
C PHE A 21 16.90 -6.52 -8.51
N GLU A 22 17.67 -5.45 -8.68
CA GLU A 22 18.75 -5.09 -7.74
C GLU A 22 18.17 -4.72 -6.37
N LEU A 23 17.05 -3.99 -6.36
CA LEU A 23 16.37 -3.61 -5.13
C LEU A 23 15.81 -4.82 -4.37
N GLU A 24 15.21 -5.78 -5.10
CA GLU A 24 14.69 -7.03 -4.54
C GLU A 24 15.80 -7.85 -3.88
N ALA A 25 16.96 -7.97 -4.52
CA ALA A 25 18.10 -8.69 -3.97
C ALA A 25 18.63 -8.05 -2.68
N LEU A 26 18.73 -6.72 -2.63
CA LEU A 26 19.14 -5.98 -1.44
C LEU A 26 18.13 -6.12 -0.30
N LEU A 27 16.83 -6.01 -0.59
CA LEU A 27 15.78 -6.20 0.40
C LEU A 27 15.78 -7.61 0.98
N ARG A 28 16.05 -8.63 0.15
CA ARG A 28 16.20 -10.02 0.62
C ARG A 28 17.35 -10.17 1.61
N GLN A 29 18.51 -9.57 1.33
CA GLN A 29 19.65 -9.62 2.24
C GLN A 29 19.31 -9.01 3.60
N VAL A 30 18.60 -7.88 3.62
CA VAL A 30 18.18 -7.23 4.87
C VAL A 30 17.18 -8.11 5.63
N VAL A 31 16.18 -8.67 4.97
CA VAL A 31 15.20 -9.57 5.63
C VAL A 31 15.91 -10.76 6.29
N ASP A 32 16.86 -11.36 5.57
CA ASP A 32 17.64 -12.50 6.08
C ASP A 32 18.58 -12.09 7.23
N GLU A 33 19.24 -10.93 7.15
CA GLU A 33 20.14 -10.41 8.20
C GLU A 33 19.41 -10.13 9.52
N PHE A 34 18.18 -9.62 9.46
CA PHE A 34 17.36 -9.31 10.64
C PHE A 34 16.49 -10.48 11.10
N GLY A 35 16.58 -11.65 10.46
CA GLY A 35 15.78 -12.83 10.80
C GLY A 35 14.28 -12.62 10.66
N LEU A 36 13.86 -11.71 9.78
CA LEU A 36 12.46 -11.38 9.57
C LEU A 36 11.78 -12.44 8.69
N SER A 37 10.50 -12.67 8.93
CA SER A 37 9.70 -13.51 8.04
C SER A 37 9.58 -12.86 6.67
N ARG A 38 9.86 -13.62 5.62
CA ARG A 38 9.68 -13.14 4.24
C ARG A 38 8.18 -12.93 3.98
N PRO A 39 7.79 -11.76 3.44
CA PRO A 39 6.39 -11.53 3.10
C PRO A 39 5.96 -12.50 2.00
N GLU A 40 4.80 -13.10 2.16
CA GLU A 40 4.22 -13.95 1.13
C GLU A 40 3.72 -13.10 -0.04
N GLN A 41 3.50 -13.73 -1.20
CA GLN A 41 2.94 -13.04 -2.36
C GLN A 41 1.60 -12.33 -2.02
N ALA A 42 0.77 -12.97 -1.19
CA ALA A 42 -0.48 -12.41 -0.71
C ALA A 42 -0.29 -11.14 0.15
N ASP A 43 0.82 -11.02 0.88
CA ASP A 43 1.15 -9.80 1.64
C ASP A 43 1.48 -8.64 0.70
N GLY A 44 2.23 -8.92 -0.37
CA GLY A 44 2.55 -7.94 -1.41
C GLY A 44 1.30 -7.44 -2.14
N GLU A 45 0.39 -8.34 -2.49
CA GLU A 45 -0.89 -7.99 -3.12
C GLU A 45 -1.78 -7.14 -2.20
N ARG A 46 -1.90 -7.51 -0.92
CA ARG A 46 -2.61 -6.72 0.09
C ARG A 46 -2.01 -5.34 0.25
N TRP A 47 -0.68 -5.24 0.38
CA TRP A 47 0.00 -3.95 0.57
C TRP A 47 -0.16 -3.03 -0.65
N LEU A 48 -0.06 -3.59 -1.85
CA LEU A 48 -0.29 -2.84 -3.08
C LEU A 48 -1.74 -2.33 -3.15
N LEU A 49 -2.72 -3.18 -2.88
CA LEU A 49 -4.13 -2.78 -2.91
C LEU A 49 -4.42 -1.64 -1.93
N ARG A 50 -3.86 -1.71 -0.71
CA ARG A 50 -3.97 -0.64 0.29
C ARG A 50 -3.29 0.66 -0.16
N SER A 51 -2.13 0.54 -0.79
CA SER A 51 -1.39 1.69 -1.32
C SER A 51 -2.15 2.39 -2.44
N LEU A 52 -2.74 1.63 -3.36
CA LEU A 52 -3.61 2.16 -4.42
C LEU A 52 -4.90 2.77 -3.85
N ALA A 53 -5.52 2.11 -2.87
CA ALA A 53 -6.68 2.63 -2.17
C ALA A 53 -6.38 3.99 -1.49
N GLY A 54 -5.23 4.11 -0.82
CA GLY A 54 -4.78 5.38 -0.23
C GLY A 54 -4.57 6.49 -1.27
N ARG A 55 -4.07 6.15 -2.47
CA ARG A 55 -3.95 7.11 -3.57
C ARG A 55 -5.31 7.57 -4.10
N ALA A 56 -6.27 6.66 -4.22
CA ALA A 56 -7.63 6.96 -4.65
C ALA A 56 -8.36 7.87 -3.64
N VAL A 57 -8.22 7.60 -2.34
CA VAL A 57 -8.76 8.46 -1.26
C VAL A 57 -8.15 9.85 -1.31
N ALA A 58 -6.84 9.95 -1.55
CA ALA A 58 -6.14 11.22 -1.69
C ALA A 58 -6.44 11.99 -2.99
N GLY A 59 -7.33 11.47 -3.86
CA GLY A 59 -7.65 12.09 -5.15
C GLY A 59 -6.49 12.07 -6.16
N ARG A 60 -5.45 11.25 -5.91
CA ARG A 60 -4.27 11.10 -6.79
C ARG A 60 -4.40 9.97 -7.80
N MET A 61 -5.58 9.37 -7.86
CA MET A 61 -5.95 8.27 -8.75
C MET A 61 -7.47 8.25 -8.88
N THR A 62 -7.97 8.19 -10.11
CA THR A 62 -9.40 8.04 -10.40
C THR A 62 -9.84 6.58 -10.19
N PRO A 63 -11.13 6.29 -9.94
CA PRO A 63 -11.60 4.91 -9.87
C PRO A 63 -11.35 4.08 -11.12
N LEU A 64 -11.34 4.70 -12.31
CA LEU A 64 -11.04 4.01 -13.55
C LEU A 64 -9.56 3.58 -13.62
N GLU A 65 -8.63 4.47 -13.25
CA GLU A 65 -7.21 4.14 -13.15
C GLU A 65 -6.96 3.08 -12.09
N PHE A 66 -7.69 3.15 -10.97
CA PHE A 66 -7.61 2.16 -9.91
C PHE A 66 -8.10 0.79 -10.40
N ALA A 67 -9.26 0.74 -11.06
CA ALA A 67 -9.80 -0.50 -11.62
C ALA A 67 -8.80 -1.13 -12.59
N ARG A 68 -8.25 -0.35 -13.52
CA ARG A 68 -7.22 -0.82 -14.46
C ARG A 68 -5.97 -1.37 -13.76
N ALA A 69 -5.51 -0.73 -12.70
CA ALA A 69 -4.35 -1.19 -11.93
C ALA A 69 -4.57 -2.52 -11.20
N VAL A 70 -5.83 -2.90 -10.96
CA VAL A 70 -6.22 -4.11 -10.20
C VAL A 70 -6.77 -5.22 -11.09
N THR A 71 -7.30 -4.93 -12.27
CA THR A 71 -8.00 -5.91 -13.15
C THR A 71 -7.12 -7.08 -13.59
N GLU A 72 -5.81 -6.87 -13.71
CA GLU A 72 -4.85 -7.92 -14.12
C GLU A 72 -4.29 -8.73 -12.94
N ARG A 73 -4.78 -8.50 -11.71
CA ARG A 73 -4.22 -9.12 -10.50
C ARG A 73 -5.20 -10.10 -9.89
N GLU A 74 -4.73 -11.31 -9.63
CA GLU A 74 -5.44 -12.24 -8.76
C GLU A 74 -5.32 -11.74 -7.32
N LEU A 75 -6.43 -11.33 -6.70
CA LEU A 75 -6.44 -10.95 -5.29
C LEU A 75 -6.66 -12.19 -4.43
N ARG A 76 -5.61 -12.98 -4.17
CA ARG A 76 -5.70 -14.19 -3.34
C ARG A 76 -5.48 -13.84 -1.86
N GLY A 77 -6.31 -14.39 -0.97
CA GLY A 77 -6.14 -14.21 0.48
C GLY A 77 -6.47 -12.81 1.00
N VAL A 78 -7.28 -12.02 0.28
CA VAL A 78 -7.71 -10.69 0.71
C VAL A 78 -8.94 -10.74 1.64
N GLY A 79 -9.08 -9.76 2.54
CA GLY A 79 -10.20 -9.63 3.47
C GLY A 79 -11.51 -9.20 2.80
N GLU A 80 -12.60 -9.15 3.57
CA GLU A 80 -13.92 -8.81 3.03
C GLU A 80 -14.01 -7.37 2.49
N ASP A 81 -13.32 -6.40 3.12
CA ASP A 81 -13.27 -5.03 2.63
C ASP A 81 -12.53 -4.92 1.29
N GLU A 82 -11.41 -5.63 1.15
CA GLU A 82 -10.69 -5.72 -0.11
C GLU A 82 -11.53 -6.39 -1.22
N LYS A 83 -12.30 -7.45 -0.90
CA LYS A 83 -13.24 -8.08 -1.84
C LYS A 83 -14.36 -7.14 -2.24
N ALA A 84 -14.93 -6.39 -1.28
CA ALA A 84 -15.98 -5.42 -1.55
C ALA A 84 -15.49 -4.31 -2.49
N LEU A 85 -14.27 -3.81 -2.25
CA LEU A 85 -13.61 -2.86 -3.14
C LEU A 85 -13.40 -3.44 -4.55
N ALA A 86 -12.89 -4.67 -4.65
CA ALA A 86 -12.69 -5.33 -5.95
C ALA A 86 -14.00 -5.49 -6.75
N ARG A 87 -15.11 -5.83 -6.07
CA ARG A 87 -16.44 -5.91 -6.71
C ARG A 87 -16.92 -4.56 -7.25
N LEU A 88 -16.62 -3.46 -6.57
CA LEU A 88 -16.95 -2.12 -7.07
C LEU A 88 -16.08 -1.77 -8.29
N LEU A 89 -14.79 -2.05 -8.23
CA LEU A 89 -13.86 -1.78 -9.33
C LEU A 89 -14.19 -2.58 -10.60
N ASN A 90 -14.65 -3.83 -10.47
CA ASN A 90 -15.07 -4.65 -11.62
C ASN A 90 -16.23 -4.04 -12.42
N GLN A 91 -17.01 -3.13 -11.83
CA GLN A 91 -18.09 -2.45 -12.54
C GLN A 91 -17.55 -1.44 -13.57
N TYR A 92 -16.31 -0.97 -13.38
CA TYR A 92 -15.62 -0.04 -14.28
C TYR A 92 -14.90 -0.76 -15.44
N CYS A 93 -15.36 -1.96 -15.85
CA CYS A 93 -14.78 -2.64 -17.02
C CYS A 93 -14.81 -1.70 -18.23
N TRP A 94 -13.76 -1.77 -19.05
CA TRP A 94 -13.68 -1.05 -20.33
C TRP A 94 -14.93 -1.23 -21.21
N CYS A 95 -15.60 -2.38 -21.09
CA CYS A 95 -16.85 -2.70 -21.78
C CYS A 95 -18.08 -1.89 -21.32
N CYS A 96 -18.05 -1.25 -20.17
CA CYS A 96 -19.19 -0.53 -19.56
C CYS A 96 -19.15 0.98 -19.78
N GLY A 97 -18.19 1.52 -20.56
CA GLY A 97 -17.89 2.95 -20.65
C GLY A 97 -19.03 3.89 -21.08
N GLY A 98 -20.12 3.36 -21.65
CA GLY A 98 -21.32 4.13 -22.01
C GLY A 98 -22.55 3.85 -21.15
N ARG A 99 -22.43 3.05 -20.09
CA ARG A 99 -23.59 2.53 -19.34
C ARG A 99 -24.20 3.52 -18.36
N TRP A 100 -23.43 4.51 -17.91
CA TRP A 100 -23.84 5.38 -16.82
C TRP A 100 -24.00 6.81 -17.24
N THR A 101 -25.02 7.45 -16.71
CA THR A 101 -25.17 8.90 -16.72
C THR A 101 -24.07 9.54 -15.86
N PRO A 102 -23.76 10.84 -16.07
CA PRO A 102 -22.81 11.55 -15.22
C PRO A 102 -23.16 11.51 -13.72
N ALA A 103 -24.45 11.58 -13.38
CA ALA A 103 -24.90 11.54 -11.99
C ALA A 103 -24.63 10.17 -11.33
N GLU A 104 -24.89 9.08 -12.05
CA GLU A 104 -24.59 7.72 -11.58
C GLU A 104 -23.09 7.50 -11.41
N PHE A 105 -22.28 8.05 -12.33
CA PHE A 105 -20.82 7.98 -12.23
C PHE A 105 -20.32 8.63 -10.95
N VAL A 106 -20.81 9.83 -10.59
CA VAL A 106 -20.41 10.53 -9.37
C VAL A 106 -20.75 9.72 -8.10
N VAL A 107 -21.94 9.13 -8.03
CA VAL A 107 -22.34 8.28 -6.88
C VAL A 107 -21.40 7.07 -6.76
N ARG A 108 -21.13 6.40 -7.88
CA ARG A 108 -20.21 5.25 -7.90
C ARG A 108 -18.78 5.63 -7.55
N GLU A 109 -18.35 6.83 -7.91
CA GLU A 109 -17.04 7.35 -7.55
C GLU A 109 -16.92 7.50 -6.03
N ALA A 110 -17.99 8.02 -5.40
CA ALA A 110 -18.07 8.13 -3.95
C ALA A 110 -18.05 6.76 -3.25
N ASP A 111 -18.79 5.77 -3.77
CA ASP A 111 -18.79 4.40 -3.25
C ASP A 111 -17.39 3.77 -3.28
N VAL A 112 -16.67 3.91 -4.40
CA VAL A 112 -15.29 3.41 -4.54
C VAL A 112 -14.37 4.10 -3.55
N ARG A 113 -14.45 5.43 -3.41
CA ARG A 113 -13.63 6.16 -2.43
C ARG A 113 -13.93 5.74 -0.99
N ALA A 114 -15.21 5.54 -0.65
CA ALA A 114 -15.61 5.09 0.67
C ALA A 114 -15.08 3.68 0.98
N ALA A 115 -15.14 2.76 0.00
CA ALA A 115 -14.55 1.43 0.13
C ALA A 115 -13.01 1.47 0.21
N ALA A 116 -12.37 2.30 -0.60
CA ALA A 116 -10.94 2.52 -0.56
C ALA A 116 -10.49 3.09 0.79
N ALA A 117 -11.27 3.98 1.40
CA ALA A 117 -10.99 4.49 2.75
C ALA A 117 -10.94 3.37 3.79
N ARG A 118 -11.89 2.43 3.76
CA ARG A 118 -11.90 1.27 4.67
C ARG A 118 -10.67 0.38 4.49
N VAL A 119 -10.28 0.10 3.25
CA VAL A 119 -9.11 -0.73 2.94
C VAL A 119 -7.79 -0.03 3.27
N SER A 120 -7.71 1.29 3.03
CA SER A 120 -6.50 2.08 3.28
C SER A 120 -6.29 2.47 4.74
N ALA A 121 -7.34 2.35 5.57
CA ALA A 121 -7.23 2.61 6.99
C ALA A 121 -6.19 1.65 7.60
N PRO A 122 -5.31 2.14 8.49
CA PRO A 122 -4.43 1.26 9.22
C PRO A 122 -5.30 0.26 9.98
N VAL A 123 -5.15 -1.04 9.66
CA VAL A 123 -5.74 -2.11 10.46
C VAL A 123 -5.15 -1.94 11.85
N ALA A 124 -6.00 -1.68 12.85
CA ALA A 124 -5.63 -1.81 14.25
C ALA A 124 -5.35 -3.30 14.51
N GLY A 125 -4.16 -3.74 14.12
CA GLY A 125 -3.71 -5.10 14.38
C GLY A 125 -3.51 -5.29 15.88
N PRO A 126 -3.84 -6.46 16.45
CA PRO A 126 -3.40 -6.81 17.78
C PRO A 126 -1.87 -6.99 17.73
N GLY A 127 -1.13 -5.92 18.06
CA GLY A 127 0.34 -5.92 18.02
C GLY A 127 0.98 -4.56 17.77
N GLY A 128 0.21 -3.55 17.35
CA GLY A 128 0.71 -2.18 17.19
C GLY A 128 0.52 -1.34 18.44
N ALA A 129 1.11 -1.73 19.57
CA ALA A 129 1.31 -0.79 20.65
C ALA A 129 2.22 0.32 20.13
N ALA A 130 1.61 1.45 19.76
CA ALA A 130 2.32 2.70 19.58
C ALA A 130 2.88 3.10 20.94
N THR A 131 4.07 2.59 21.27
CA THR A 131 4.92 3.11 22.33
C THR A 131 5.41 4.49 21.86
N GLY A 132 4.52 5.47 21.97
CA GLY A 132 4.79 6.90 21.83
C GLY A 132 4.40 7.62 23.11
N ALA A 133 4.66 7.00 24.27
CA ALA A 133 4.69 7.71 25.54
C ALA A 133 5.93 8.60 25.56
N GLY A 134 5.74 9.92 25.45
CA GLY A 134 6.81 10.87 25.72
C GLY A 134 6.62 12.24 25.08
N ARG A 135 5.73 13.07 25.62
CA ARG A 135 6.05 14.25 26.46
C ARG A 135 4.80 15.11 26.58
N GLN A 136 4.13 15.05 27.74
CA GLN A 136 3.32 16.17 28.20
C GLN A 136 4.28 17.35 28.37
N ALA A 137 4.13 18.37 27.51
CA ALA A 137 4.68 19.68 27.80
C ALA A 137 3.82 20.28 28.92
N ASN A 138 4.35 20.18 30.13
CA ASN A 138 3.97 20.93 31.32
C ASN A 138 4.08 22.43 30.99
N CYS A 139 2.96 23.14 30.97
CA CYS A 139 2.95 24.60 30.97
C CYS A 139 2.76 25.07 32.43
N PRO A 140 3.81 25.58 33.11
CA PRO A 140 3.61 26.38 34.30
C PRO A 140 3.19 27.79 33.89
N GLY A 141 2.20 28.33 34.60
CA GLY A 141 1.69 29.67 34.37
C GLY A 141 2.69 30.77 34.74
N THR A 142 2.43 31.93 34.14
CA THR A 142 2.58 33.28 34.72
C THR A 142 1.54 34.15 34.05
#